data_AF-A0A6G3TSE8-F1
#
_entry.id   AF-A0A6G3TSE8-F1
#
_cell.length_a   1.000
_cell.length_b   1.000
_cell.length_c   1.000
_cell.angle_alpha   90.00
_cell.angle_beta   90.00
_cell.angle_gamma   90.00
#
_symmetry.space_group_name_H-M   'P 1'
#
loop_
_entity.id
_entity.type
_entity.pdbx_description
1 polymer ?
#
loop_
_entity_poly.entity_id
_entity_poly.type
_entity_poly.pdbx_seq_one_letter_code
_entity_poly.pdbx_strand_id
1 'polypeptide(L)'
;MQENGTEVTAAGIARLAGVGRAAVSNWRRRHADFPRPVGGTETSPSFALADVEAWLRAQGKLAEVPPRERVWQQLAGHPEGPVAALVQAGCVLLLIHDRPTLWLDASAGSDERLADLLPAALDEVLDARFGTGPQRAVTTPAGPRLLPSAPLLRGAAELAAGPGARKAYEFLLGRHLDANPRQYTLTPDPLADLMAELAGPARTVLDPACGTGSLLRAAAATTRPGQELCGQDSDPALAALTALRLALSTDAAVRIAA
;
A
#
# COMPACT_ATOMS: atom_id res chain seq x y z
N MET A 1 -42.45 11.30 2.19
CA MET A 1 -41.36 12.10 2.77
C MET A 1 -40.25 12.11 1.75
N GLN A 2 -40.00 13.26 1.11
CA GLN A 2 -39.09 13.39 -0.04
C GLN A 2 -37.65 13.17 0.41
N GLU A 3 -37.01 12.09 -0.04
CA GLU A 3 -35.55 12.02 -0.05
C GLU A 3 -35.09 13.02 -1.12
N ASN A 4 -34.55 14.18 -0.69
CA ASN A 4 -33.76 15.03 -1.57
C ASN A 4 -32.47 14.28 -1.94
N GLY A 5 -32.59 13.37 -2.90
CA GLY A 5 -31.47 12.65 -3.47
C GLY A 5 -30.56 13.63 -4.18
N THR A 6 -29.28 13.64 -3.81
CA THR A 6 -28.24 14.45 -4.47
C THR A 6 -28.36 14.32 -5.98
N GLU A 7 -28.56 15.44 -6.68
CA GLU A 7 -28.63 15.45 -8.14
C GLU A 7 -27.25 15.67 -8.77
N VAL A 8 -26.99 15.01 -9.89
CA VAL A 8 -25.73 15.12 -10.64
C VAL A 8 -26.02 15.48 -12.10
N THR A 9 -25.26 16.43 -12.66
CA THR A 9 -25.34 16.77 -14.10
C THR A 9 -24.51 15.80 -14.94
N ALA A 10 -24.75 15.74 -16.25
CA ALA A 10 -23.94 14.92 -17.17
C ALA A 10 -22.42 15.19 -17.06
N ALA A 11 -22.01 16.42 -16.71
CA ALA A 11 -20.61 16.76 -16.45
C ALA A 11 -20.09 16.13 -15.15
N GLY A 12 -20.91 16.07 -14.10
CA GLY A 12 -20.60 15.34 -12.87
C GLY A 12 -20.49 13.83 -13.09
N ILE A 13 -21.41 13.25 -13.87
CA ILE A 13 -21.36 11.82 -14.26
C ILE A 13 -20.06 11.50 -15.00
N ALA A 14 -19.63 12.38 -15.92
CA ALA A 14 -18.39 12.22 -16.66
C ALA A 14 -17.16 12.19 -15.74
N ARG A 15 -17.13 13.05 -14.71
CA ARG A 15 -16.08 13.04 -13.68
C ARG A 15 -16.09 11.76 -12.84
N LEU A 16 -17.26 11.31 -12.39
CA LEU A 16 -17.42 10.07 -11.61
C LEU A 16 -16.93 8.83 -12.36
N ALA A 17 -17.12 8.80 -13.68
CA ALA A 17 -16.72 7.70 -14.53
C ALA A 17 -15.33 7.87 -15.16
N GLY A 18 -14.61 8.97 -14.88
CA GLY A 18 -13.28 9.24 -15.45
C GLY A 18 -13.26 9.39 -16.99
N VAL A 19 -14.37 9.85 -17.59
CA VAL A 19 -14.53 9.98 -19.05
C VAL A 19 -14.90 11.40 -19.48
N GLY A 20 -14.91 11.67 -20.79
CA GLY A 20 -15.42 12.92 -21.35
C GLY A 20 -16.95 12.98 -21.41
N ARG A 21 -17.53 14.19 -21.40
CA ARG A 21 -19.00 14.44 -21.50
C ARG A 21 -19.66 13.76 -22.71
N ALA A 22 -18.93 13.59 -23.81
CA ALA A 22 -19.42 12.92 -25.01
C ALA A 22 -19.74 11.43 -24.77
N ALA A 23 -19.01 10.76 -23.87
CA ALA A 23 -19.29 9.37 -23.49
C ALA A 23 -20.64 9.26 -22.77
N VAL A 24 -20.93 10.17 -21.83
CA VAL A 24 -22.21 10.23 -21.11
C VAL A 24 -23.39 10.49 -22.06
N SER A 25 -23.20 11.41 -23.03
CA SER A 25 -24.19 11.66 -24.08
C SER A 25 -24.44 10.41 -24.94
N ASN A 26 -23.39 9.67 -25.30
CA ASN A 26 -23.53 8.42 -26.03
C ASN A 26 -24.25 7.34 -25.21
N TRP A 27 -23.99 7.26 -23.90
CA TRP A 27 -24.65 6.28 -23.04
C TRP A 27 -26.15 6.51 -22.98
N ARG A 28 -26.57 7.76 -22.75
CA ARG A 28 -28.00 8.16 -22.75
C ARG A 28 -28.74 7.74 -24.01
N ARG A 29 -28.04 7.69 -25.16
CA ARG A 29 -28.63 7.32 -26.45
C ARG A 29 -28.63 5.82 -26.70
N ARG A 30 -27.57 5.11 -26.28
CA ARG A 30 -27.37 3.68 -26.60
C ARG A 30 -27.90 2.71 -25.55
N HIS A 31 -28.12 3.19 -24.32
CA HIS A 31 -28.56 2.39 -23.19
C HIS A 31 -29.94 2.87 -22.75
N ALA A 32 -30.97 2.08 -23.07
CA ALA A 32 -32.36 2.39 -22.73
C ALA A 32 -32.64 2.35 -21.22
N ASP A 33 -31.79 1.63 -20.49
CA ASP A 33 -31.75 1.50 -19.03
C ASP A 33 -30.96 2.62 -18.34
N PHE A 34 -30.35 3.55 -19.08
CA PHE A 34 -29.67 4.70 -18.48
C PHE A 34 -30.67 5.55 -17.65
N PRO A 35 -30.29 6.02 -16.45
CA PRO A 35 -31.18 6.78 -15.57
C PRO A 35 -31.86 7.96 -16.26
N ARG A 36 -33.16 8.12 -16.02
CA ARG A 36 -33.92 9.25 -16.56
C ARG A 36 -33.60 10.53 -15.78
N PRO A 37 -33.63 11.71 -16.42
CA PRO A 37 -33.48 12.97 -15.72
C PRO A 37 -34.55 13.14 -14.64
N VAL A 38 -34.14 13.61 -13.46
CA VAL A 38 -35.04 13.96 -12.35
C VAL A 38 -35.22 15.48 -12.22
N GLY A 39 -34.38 16.28 -12.90
CA GLY A 39 -34.45 17.73 -12.92
C GLY A 39 -33.56 18.36 -14.00
N GLY A 40 -33.22 19.65 -13.81
CA GLY A 40 -32.37 20.42 -14.71
C GLY A 40 -33.10 21.01 -15.92
N THR A 41 -32.35 21.48 -16.92
CA THR A 41 -32.90 22.05 -18.16
C THR A 41 -32.78 21.06 -19.32
N GLU A 42 -33.49 21.31 -20.43
CA GLU A 42 -33.35 20.49 -21.66
C GLU A 42 -31.89 20.40 -22.13
N THR A 43 -31.12 21.47 -21.96
CA THR A 43 -29.71 21.57 -22.35
C THR A 43 -28.74 21.03 -21.29
N SER A 44 -29.15 20.93 -20.03
CA SER A 44 -28.35 20.41 -18.93
C SER A 44 -29.23 19.65 -17.93
N PRO A 45 -29.68 18.43 -18.27
CA PRO A 45 -30.47 17.62 -17.38
C PRO A 45 -29.66 17.18 -16.15
N SER A 46 -30.34 17.05 -15.01
CA SER A 46 -29.81 16.46 -13.79
C SER A 46 -30.45 15.09 -13.52
N PHE A 47 -29.69 14.22 -12.89
CA PHE A 47 -30.02 12.82 -12.64
C PHE A 47 -29.86 12.53 -11.16
N ALA A 48 -30.64 11.60 -10.61
CA ALA A 48 -30.42 11.14 -9.25
C ALA A 48 -29.03 10.45 -9.17
N LEU A 49 -28.17 10.92 -8.26
CA LEU A 49 -26.80 10.40 -8.12
C LEU A 49 -26.81 8.89 -7.82
N ALA A 50 -27.70 8.45 -6.94
CA ALA A 50 -27.81 7.04 -6.55
C ALA A 50 -28.11 6.12 -7.75
N ASP A 51 -29.04 6.52 -8.63
CA ASP A 51 -29.40 5.75 -9.83
C ASP A 51 -28.24 5.71 -10.84
N VAL A 52 -27.52 6.83 -10.98
CA VAL A 52 -26.34 6.91 -11.85
C VAL A 52 -25.21 6.04 -11.33
N GLU A 53 -24.92 6.07 -10.03
CA GLU A 53 -23.88 5.23 -9.44
C GLU A 53 -24.23 3.74 -9.52
N ALA A 54 -25.49 3.38 -9.27
CA ALA A 54 -25.98 2.02 -9.43
C ALA A 54 -25.83 1.53 -10.88
N TRP A 55 -26.23 2.36 -11.85
CA TRP A 55 -26.09 2.04 -13.28
C TRP A 55 -24.62 1.95 -13.70
N LEU A 56 -23.78 2.91 -13.31
CA LEU A 56 -22.35 2.91 -13.62
C LEU A 56 -21.65 1.68 -13.02
N ARG A 57 -21.99 1.30 -11.79
CA ARG A 57 -21.47 0.08 -11.15
C ARG A 57 -21.93 -1.18 -11.88
N ALA A 58 -23.21 -1.28 -12.21
CA ALA A 58 -23.76 -2.43 -12.96
C ALA A 58 -23.13 -2.60 -14.36
N GLN A 59 -22.73 -1.49 -14.98
CA GLN A 59 -22.08 -1.47 -16.29
C GLN A 59 -20.55 -1.61 -16.24
N GLY A 60 -19.95 -1.65 -15.05
CA GLY A 60 -18.49 -1.58 -14.86
C GLY A 60 -17.86 -0.26 -15.34
N LYS A 61 -18.66 0.81 -15.38
CA LYS A 61 -18.30 2.16 -15.90
C LYS A 61 -18.08 3.19 -14.79
N LEU A 62 -18.37 2.85 -13.54
CA LEU A 62 -17.87 3.66 -12.44
C LEU A 62 -16.36 3.51 -12.49
N ALA A 63 -15.61 4.62 -12.51
CA ALA A 63 -14.17 4.53 -12.38
C ALA A 63 -13.89 4.02 -10.96
N GLU A 64 -13.83 2.70 -10.80
CA GLU A 64 -13.22 2.15 -9.61
C GLU A 64 -11.80 2.67 -9.61
N VAL A 65 -11.49 3.47 -8.60
CA VAL A 65 -10.13 3.94 -8.37
C VAL A 65 -9.23 2.71 -8.46
N PRO A 66 -8.26 2.67 -9.40
CA PRO A 66 -7.41 1.50 -9.59
C PRO A 66 -6.82 1.08 -8.25
N PRO A 67 -6.64 -0.23 -7.96
CA PRO A 67 -6.20 -0.67 -6.63
C PRO A 67 -4.96 0.07 -6.12
N ARG A 68 -3.99 0.31 -7.01
CA ARG A 68 -2.79 1.13 -6.74
C ARG A 68 -3.08 2.53 -6.23
N GLU A 69 -4.07 3.19 -6.80
CA GLU A 69 -4.45 4.55 -6.44
C GLU A 69 -5.28 4.57 -5.16
N ARG A 70 -6.15 3.58 -4.96
CA ARG A 70 -6.99 3.45 -3.76
C ARG A 70 -6.12 3.22 -2.52
N VAL A 71 -5.18 2.28 -2.60
CA VAL A 71 -4.23 1.97 -1.52
C VAL A 71 -3.37 3.19 -1.21
N TRP A 72 -2.91 3.90 -2.25
CA TRP A 72 -2.14 5.12 -2.05
C TRP A 72 -2.94 6.20 -1.33
N GLN A 73 -4.21 6.43 -1.71
CA GLN A 73 -5.07 7.41 -1.03
C GLN A 73 -5.30 7.06 0.44
N GLN A 74 -5.53 5.78 0.75
CA GLN A 74 -5.67 5.29 2.12
C GLN A 74 -4.38 5.48 2.94
N LEU A 75 -3.23 5.20 2.33
CA LEU A 75 -1.91 5.39 2.96
C LEU A 75 -1.62 6.87 3.23
N ALA A 76 -1.79 7.72 2.22
CA ALA A 76 -1.51 9.15 2.31
C ALA A 76 -2.45 9.88 3.29
N GLY A 77 -3.71 9.42 3.40
CA GLY A 77 -4.73 9.96 4.31
C GLY A 77 -4.80 9.27 5.67
N HIS A 78 -3.85 8.40 6.00
CA HIS A 78 -3.94 7.58 7.22
C HIS A 78 -3.86 8.45 8.50
N PRO A 79 -4.68 8.18 9.54
CA PRO A 79 -4.72 9.01 10.75
C PRO A 79 -3.39 9.11 11.52
N GLU A 80 -2.59 8.04 11.51
CA GLU A 80 -1.25 8.02 12.13
C GLU A 80 -0.14 8.54 11.19
N GLY A 81 -0.50 9.01 10.00
CA GLY A 81 0.41 9.50 8.96
C GLY A 81 0.88 8.41 7.99
N PRO A 82 1.43 8.84 6.84
CA PRO A 82 1.77 7.95 5.71
C PRO A 82 2.88 6.95 6.05
N VAL A 83 3.83 7.33 6.90
CA VAL A 83 4.94 6.47 7.28
C VAL A 83 4.49 5.33 8.18
N ALA A 84 3.65 5.62 9.19
CA ALA A 84 3.06 4.58 10.04
C ALA A 84 2.21 3.60 9.22
N ALA A 85 1.41 4.13 8.28
CA ALA A 85 0.63 3.34 7.35
C ALA A 85 1.49 2.45 6.44
N LEU A 86 2.63 2.97 5.95
CA LEU A 86 3.57 2.20 5.14
C LEU A 86 4.23 1.07 5.93
N VAL A 87 4.59 1.31 7.20
CA VAL A 87 5.10 0.26 8.11
C VAL A 87 4.03 -0.83 8.32
N GLN A 88 2.79 -0.45 8.62
CA GLN A 88 1.68 -1.39 8.80
C GLN A 88 1.41 -2.22 7.53
N ALA A 89 1.39 -1.58 6.36
CA ALA A 89 1.26 -2.26 5.08
C ALA A 89 2.44 -3.21 4.82
N GLY A 90 3.68 -2.79 5.12
CA GLY A 90 4.86 -3.63 4.99
C GLY A 90 4.81 -4.88 5.89
N CYS A 91 4.32 -4.76 7.13
CA CYS A 91 4.12 -5.89 8.03
C CYS A 91 3.15 -6.92 7.45
N VAL A 92 2.01 -6.47 6.91
CA VAL A 92 1.02 -7.37 6.28
C VAL A 92 1.56 -7.98 4.99
N LEU A 93 2.29 -7.21 4.18
CA LEU A 93 2.92 -7.72 2.96
C LEU A 93 3.97 -8.79 3.29
N LEU A 94 4.74 -8.62 4.37
CA LEU A 94 5.68 -9.63 4.86
C LEU A 94 4.95 -10.87 5.37
N LEU A 95 3.84 -10.72 6.10
CA LEU A 95 2.99 -11.83 6.50
C LEU A 95 2.46 -12.62 5.29
N ILE A 96 1.97 -11.93 4.25
CA ILE A 96 1.49 -12.55 3.01
C ILE A 96 2.63 -13.28 2.29
N HIS A 97 3.85 -12.71 2.31
CA HIS A 97 5.02 -13.28 1.67
C HIS A 97 5.46 -14.59 2.34
N ASP A 98 5.58 -14.58 3.67
CA ASP A 98 6.21 -15.69 4.41
C ASP A 98 5.19 -16.71 4.92
N ARG A 99 3.97 -16.28 5.24
CA ARG A 99 2.92 -17.10 5.88
C ARG A 99 1.53 -16.82 5.25
N PRO A 100 1.34 -17.10 3.95
CA PRO A 100 0.11 -16.77 3.24
C PRO A 100 -1.16 -17.40 3.86
N THR A 101 -1.05 -18.57 4.48
CA THR A 101 -2.19 -19.22 5.16
C THR A 101 -2.64 -18.46 6.40
N LEU A 102 -1.70 -17.96 7.21
CA LEU A 102 -2.03 -17.14 8.38
C LEU A 102 -2.74 -15.84 7.99
N TRP A 103 -2.32 -15.22 6.88
CA TRP A 103 -3.05 -14.07 6.33
C TRP A 103 -4.48 -14.43 5.92
N LEU A 104 -4.68 -15.54 5.19
CA LEU A 104 -6.02 -15.96 4.77
C LEU A 104 -6.94 -16.22 5.96
N ASP A 105 -6.43 -16.85 7.01
CA ASP A 105 -7.19 -17.14 8.22
C ASP A 105 -7.56 -15.87 8.98
N ALA A 106 -6.61 -14.94 9.15
CA ALA A 106 -6.81 -13.67 9.85
C ALA A 106 -7.72 -12.71 9.07
N SER A 107 -7.58 -12.66 7.74
CA SER A 107 -8.33 -11.76 6.87
C SER A 107 -9.72 -12.23 6.50
N ALA A 108 -10.09 -13.48 6.81
CA ALA A 108 -11.46 -13.94 6.63
C ALA A 108 -12.44 -13.15 7.52
N GLY A 109 -13.62 -12.83 7.02
CA GLY A 109 -14.64 -12.11 7.80
C GLY A 109 -14.38 -10.60 7.91
N SER A 110 -14.83 -10.01 9.02
CA SER A 110 -14.92 -8.55 9.18
C SER A 110 -13.58 -7.86 9.50
N ASP A 111 -13.58 -6.53 9.47
CA ASP A 111 -12.41 -5.71 9.80
C ASP A 111 -12.06 -5.77 11.28
N GLU A 112 -13.05 -5.92 12.16
CA GLU A 112 -12.85 -6.14 13.59
C GLU A 112 -12.14 -7.47 13.84
N ARG A 113 -12.58 -8.55 13.19
CA ARG A 113 -11.91 -9.86 13.28
C ARG A 113 -10.47 -9.77 12.78
N LEU A 114 -10.24 -9.07 11.67
CA LEU A 114 -8.90 -8.84 11.16
C LEU A 114 -8.04 -8.09 12.19
N ALA A 115 -8.54 -6.98 12.74
CA ALA A 115 -7.82 -6.17 13.72
C ALA A 115 -7.49 -6.94 15.01
N ASP A 116 -8.37 -7.86 15.43
CA ASP A 116 -8.18 -8.70 16.61
C ASP A 116 -7.15 -9.82 16.40
N LEU A 117 -7.16 -10.48 15.23
CA LEU A 117 -6.30 -11.64 14.95
C LEU A 117 -4.93 -11.26 14.41
N LEU A 118 -4.83 -10.12 13.71
CA LEU A 118 -3.62 -9.74 13.00
C LEU A 118 -2.38 -9.55 13.89
N PRO A 119 -2.45 -8.97 15.11
CA PRO A 119 -1.27 -8.80 15.96
C PRO A 119 -0.50 -10.11 16.22
N ALA A 120 -1.22 -11.19 16.56
CA ALA A 120 -0.59 -12.49 16.83
C ALA A 120 0.07 -13.07 15.57
N ALA A 121 -0.60 -12.96 14.41
CA ALA A 121 -0.03 -13.41 13.14
C ALA A 121 1.21 -12.59 12.74
N LEU A 122 1.20 -11.28 13.01
CA LEU A 122 2.35 -10.40 12.77
C LEU A 122 3.52 -10.73 13.70
N ASP A 123 3.28 -11.00 14.99
CA ASP A 123 4.34 -11.39 15.92
C ASP A 123 5.09 -12.63 15.43
N GLU A 124 4.39 -13.65 14.92
CA GLU A 124 5.03 -14.86 14.40
C GLU A 124 6.03 -14.58 13.26
N VAL A 125 5.65 -13.74 12.29
CA VAL A 125 6.52 -13.44 11.15
C VAL A 125 7.62 -12.45 11.53
N LEU A 126 7.31 -11.45 12.35
CA LEU A 126 8.28 -10.44 12.77
C LEU A 126 9.35 -11.04 13.69
N ASP A 127 8.99 -11.96 14.60
CA ASP A 127 9.97 -12.65 15.44
C ASP A 127 10.85 -13.61 14.62
N ALA A 128 10.29 -14.27 13.63
CA ALA A 128 11.05 -15.13 12.73
C ALA A 128 12.05 -14.34 11.87
N ARG A 129 11.69 -13.12 11.44
CA ARG A 129 12.51 -12.29 10.53
C ARG A 129 13.48 -11.36 11.24
N PHE A 130 13.13 -10.86 12.42
CA PHE A 130 13.88 -9.82 13.13
C PHE A 130 14.35 -10.26 14.54
N GLY A 131 13.98 -11.45 14.98
CA GLY A 131 14.25 -11.96 16.33
C GLY A 131 13.21 -11.50 17.35
N THR A 132 13.17 -12.22 18.48
CA THR A 132 12.24 -11.95 19.58
C THR A 132 12.70 -10.78 20.44
N GLY A 133 11.80 -9.89 20.83
CA GLY A 133 12.02 -8.92 21.91
C GLY A 133 11.76 -7.45 21.53
N PRO A 134 11.85 -6.54 22.51
CA PRO A 134 11.44 -5.13 22.35
C PRO A 134 12.41 -4.28 21.52
N GLN A 135 13.55 -4.83 21.08
CA GLN A 135 14.62 -4.10 20.39
C GLN A 135 14.54 -4.14 18.87
N ARG A 136 13.53 -4.81 18.29
CA ARG A 136 13.33 -4.84 16.83
C ARG A 136 12.92 -3.47 16.29
N ALA A 137 13.49 -3.05 15.15
CA ALA A 137 13.11 -1.82 14.48
C ALA A 137 11.63 -1.80 14.03
N VAL A 138 11.06 -2.98 13.73
CA VAL A 138 9.66 -3.12 13.33
C VAL A 138 8.84 -3.63 14.50
N THR A 139 7.95 -2.80 15.04
CA THR A 139 7.06 -3.21 16.14
C THR A 139 5.73 -3.73 15.61
N THR A 140 5.16 -4.73 16.29
CA THR A 140 3.80 -5.20 16.00
C THR A 140 2.80 -4.08 16.32
N PRO A 141 1.98 -3.65 15.35
CA PRO A 141 0.95 -2.66 15.60
C PRO A 141 -0.09 -3.20 16.60
N ALA A 142 -0.50 -2.39 17.57
CA ALA A 142 -1.52 -2.78 18.54
C ALA A 142 -2.92 -2.84 17.90
N GLY A 143 -3.76 -3.78 18.35
CA GLY A 143 -5.13 -4.02 17.83
C GLY A 143 -6.01 -2.76 17.65
N PRO A 144 -6.13 -1.86 18.65
CA PRO A 144 -6.94 -0.64 18.52
C PRO A 144 -6.47 0.32 17.40
N ARG A 145 -5.20 0.24 17.00
CA ARG A 145 -4.63 1.03 15.89
C ARG A 145 -4.84 0.38 14.53
N LEU A 146 -5.22 -0.90 14.49
CA LEU A 146 -5.36 -1.68 13.25
C LEU A 146 -6.75 -1.58 12.63
N LEU A 147 -7.80 -1.34 13.41
CA LEU A 147 -9.16 -1.24 12.88
C LEU A 147 -9.29 -0.09 11.84
N PRO A 148 -8.79 1.13 12.08
CA PRO A 148 -8.77 2.19 11.05
C PRO A 148 -7.91 1.83 9.82
N SER A 149 -6.92 0.96 10.00
CA SER A 149 -6.02 0.51 8.94
C SER A 149 -6.59 -0.62 8.09
N ALA A 150 -7.64 -1.32 8.54
CA ALA A 150 -8.13 -2.53 7.87
C ALA A 150 -8.39 -2.35 6.35
N PRO A 151 -9.01 -1.26 5.87
CA PRO A 151 -9.17 -1.02 4.44
C PRO A 151 -7.84 -0.89 3.68
N LEU A 152 -6.84 -0.23 4.28
CA LEU A 152 -5.49 -0.12 3.73
C LEU A 152 -4.82 -1.50 3.65
N LEU A 153 -4.91 -2.29 4.73
CA LEU A 153 -4.24 -3.59 4.83
C LEU A 153 -4.82 -4.59 3.82
N ARG A 154 -6.15 -4.62 3.68
CA ARG A 154 -6.83 -5.42 2.64
C ARG A 154 -6.46 -4.95 1.25
N GLY A 155 -6.45 -3.63 1.02
CA GLY A 155 -6.03 -3.06 -0.25
C GLY A 155 -4.58 -3.38 -0.60
N ALA A 156 -3.67 -3.36 0.37
CA ALA A 156 -2.27 -3.77 0.18
C ALA A 156 -2.17 -5.25 -0.22
N ALA A 157 -2.98 -6.12 0.39
CA ALA A 157 -3.06 -7.53 0.02
C ALA A 157 -3.62 -7.73 -1.41
N GLU A 158 -4.69 -7.00 -1.77
CA GLU A 158 -5.24 -6.98 -3.13
C GLU A 158 -4.18 -6.51 -4.14
N LEU A 159 -3.45 -5.43 -3.80
CA LEU A 159 -2.36 -4.91 -4.62
C LEU A 159 -1.23 -5.93 -4.77
N ALA A 160 -0.95 -6.76 -3.76
CA ALA A 160 0.07 -7.79 -3.82
C ALA A 160 -0.33 -9.00 -4.68
N ALA A 161 -1.63 -9.27 -4.85
CA ALA A 161 -2.11 -10.44 -5.59
C ALA A 161 -1.64 -10.49 -7.06
N GLY A 162 -1.39 -9.34 -7.69
CA GLY A 162 -0.84 -9.26 -9.05
C GLY A 162 0.70 -9.33 -9.11
N PRO A 163 1.41 -8.26 -8.70
CA PRO A 163 2.86 -8.14 -8.78
C PRO A 163 3.65 -8.87 -7.67
N GLY A 164 3.00 -9.35 -6.62
CA GLY A 164 3.63 -9.93 -5.42
C GLY A 164 3.94 -8.89 -4.33
N ALA A 165 4.09 -9.36 -3.09
CA ALA A 165 4.26 -8.53 -1.89
C ALA A 165 5.46 -7.56 -1.99
N ARG A 166 6.63 -8.05 -2.41
CA ARG A 166 7.83 -7.24 -2.63
C ARG A 166 7.59 -6.05 -3.56
N LYS A 167 7.02 -6.30 -4.74
CA LYS A 167 6.77 -5.26 -5.74
C LYS A 167 5.66 -4.30 -5.30
N ALA A 168 4.66 -4.78 -4.56
CA ALA A 168 3.65 -3.92 -3.96
C ALA A 168 4.27 -2.96 -2.94
N TYR A 169 5.15 -3.45 -2.06
CA TYR A 169 5.84 -2.61 -1.09
C TYR A 169 6.77 -1.58 -1.75
N GLU A 170 7.57 -1.98 -2.75
CA GLU A 170 8.43 -1.05 -3.51
C GLU A 170 7.61 0.04 -4.22
N PHE A 171 6.43 -0.29 -4.74
CA PHE A 171 5.53 0.70 -5.31
C PHE A 171 5.06 1.73 -4.28
N LEU A 172 4.61 1.28 -3.10
CA LEU A 172 4.12 2.15 -2.03
C LEU A 172 5.25 3.01 -1.44
N LEU A 173 6.41 2.41 -1.18
CA LEU A 173 7.60 3.10 -0.69
C LEU A 173 8.09 4.12 -1.72
N GLY A 174 8.24 3.73 -2.99
CA GLY A 174 8.66 4.64 -4.06
C GLY A 174 7.73 5.85 -4.17
N ARG A 175 6.42 5.63 -4.14
CA ARG A 175 5.43 6.70 -4.19
C ARG A 175 5.49 7.63 -2.97
N HIS A 176 5.81 7.10 -1.79
CA HIS A 176 6.06 7.90 -0.58
C HIS A 176 7.32 8.76 -0.70
N LEU A 177 8.42 8.20 -1.22
CA LEU A 177 9.66 8.93 -1.42
C LEU A 177 9.50 10.04 -2.48
N ASP A 178 8.83 9.74 -3.59
CA ASP A 178 8.55 10.70 -4.66
C ASP A 178 7.66 11.87 -4.20
N ALA A 179 6.73 11.61 -3.27
CA ALA A 179 5.89 12.63 -2.67
C ALA A 179 6.64 13.53 -1.66
N ASN A 180 7.81 13.09 -1.17
CA ASN A 180 8.56 13.76 -0.11
C ASN A 180 10.05 13.98 -0.45
N PRO A 181 10.39 14.58 -1.61
CA PRO A 181 11.77 14.61 -2.13
C PRO A 181 12.73 15.46 -1.29
N ARG A 182 12.23 16.33 -0.40
CA ARG A 182 13.04 17.17 0.49
C ARG A 182 13.34 16.52 1.84
N GLN A 183 12.67 15.41 2.17
CA GLN A 183 12.83 14.73 3.45
C GLN A 183 13.91 13.65 3.42
N TYR A 184 14.23 13.12 2.24
CA TYR A 184 15.09 11.94 2.11
C TYR A 184 16.26 12.22 1.17
N THR A 185 17.48 11.96 1.65
CA THR A 185 18.68 11.91 0.81
C THR A 185 18.86 10.47 0.33
N LEU A 186 18.43 10.21 -0.91
CA LEU A 186 18.49 8.87 -1.48
C LEU A 186 19.82 8.64 -2.19
N THR A 187 20.47 7.51 -1.89
CA THR A 187 21.51 6.96 -2.76
C THR A 187 20.83 6.40 -4.02
N PRO A 188 21.10 6.93 -5.23
CA PRO A 188 20.53 6.41 -6.46
C PRO A 188 20.94 4.94 -6.67
N ASP A 189 20.04 4.13 -7.23
CA ASP A 189 20.28 2.69 -7.43
C ASP A 189 21.60 2.37 -8.17
N PRO A 190 21.95 3.04 -9.30
CA PRO A 190 23.23 2.77 -9.96
C PRO A 190 24.47 3.06 -9.11
N LEU A 191 24.37 4.02 -8.19
CA LEU A 191 25.46 4.34 -7.26
C LEU A 191 25.55 3.28 -6.15
N ALA A 192 24.41 2.85 -5.60
CA ALA A 192 24.36 1.78 -4.62
C ALA A 192 24.92 0.46 -5.18
N ASP A 193 24.55 0.13 -6.42
CA ASP A 193 25.05 -1.06 -7.14
C ASP A 193 26.57 -0.99 -7.33
N LEU A 194 27.10 0.15 -7.80
CA LEU A 194 28.54 0.36 -7.95
C LEU A 194 29.29 0.22 -6.61
N MET A 195 28.76 0.81 -5.53
CA MET A 195 29.36 0.70 -4.20
C MET A 195 29.37 -0.75 -3.70
N ALA A 196 28.29 -1.49 -3.91
CA ALA A 196 28.21 -2.91 -3.54
C ALA A 196 29.17 -3.77 -4.38
N GLU A 197 29.31 -3.49 -5.68
CA GLU A 197 30.26 -4.17 -6.57
C GLU A 197 31.72 -3.94 -6.11
N LEU A 198 32.07 -2.69 -5.79
CA LEU A 198 33.41 -2.33 -5.31
C LEU A 198 33.74 -2.94 -3.95
N ALA A 199 32.78 -3.00 -3.04
CA ALA A 199 32.95 -3.66 -1.74
C ALA A 199 33.17 -5.18 -1.90
N GLY A 200 32.60 -5.76 -2.96
CA GLY A 200 32.64 -7.17 -3.24
C GLY A 200 31.79 -8.00 -2.27
N PRO A 201 31.74 -9.32 -2.45
CA PRO A 201 30.86 -10.16 -1.67
C PRO A 201 31.30 -10.30 -0.21
N ALA A 202 30.39 -10.09 0.73
CA ALA A 202 30.64 -10.22 2.16
C ALA A 202 29.60 -11.10 2.86
N ARG A 203 30.05 -11.79 3.93
CA ARG A 203 29.16 -12.53 4.82
C ARG A 203 28.34 -11.58 5.70
N THR A 204 28.93 -10.48 6.14
CA THR A 204 28.26 -9.46 6.95
C THR A 204 28.49 -8.10 6.29
N VAL A 205 27.40 -7.36 6.08
CA VAL A 205 27.42 -6.00 5.54
C VAL A 205 26.83 -5.07 6.59
N LEU A 206 27.49 -3.96 6.89
CA LEU A 206 26.98 -2.94 7.80
C LEU A 206 26.85 -1.61 7.07
N ASP A 207 25.67 -1.00 7.16
CA ASP A 207 25.43 0.38 6.80
C ASP A 207 24.99 1.19 8.04
N PRO A 208 25.87 2.00 8.64
CA PRO A 208 25.57 2.71 9.89
C PRO A 208 24.62 3.91 9.71
N ALA A 209 24.26 4.25 8.47
CA ALA A 209 23.32 5.33 8.14
C ALA A 209 22.45 4.89 6.95
N CYS A 210 21.69 3.82 7.17
CA CYS A 210 21.09 3.02 6.10
C CYS A 210 19.96 3.71 5.34
N GLY A 211 19.35 4.77 5.88
CA GLY A 211 18.30 5.53 5.22
C GLY A 211 17.13 4.63 4.79
N THR A 212 16.87 4.56 3.48
CA THR A 212 15.83 3.70 2.88
C THR A 212 16.33 2.31 2.50
N GLY A 213 17.57 1.96 2.87
CA GLY A 213 18.16 0.65 2.68
C GLY A 213 18.70 0.39 1.27
N SER A 214 18.92 1.42 0.45
CA SER A 214 19.35 1.23 -0.95
C SER A 214 20.68 0.49 -1.07
N LEU A 215 21.68 0.86 -0.27
CA LEU A 215 22.98 0.20 -0.30
C LEU A 215 22.91 -1.25 0.20
N LEU A 216 22.21 -1.49 1.31
CA LEU A 216 22.00 -2.85 1.83
C LEU A 216 21.24 -3.74 0.85
N ARG A 217 20.26 -3.20 0.11
CA ARG A 217 19.53 -3.92 -0.94
C ARG A 217 20.44 -4.28 -2.12
N ALA A 218 21.30 -3.36 -2.54
CA ALA A 218 22.30 -3.62 -3.57
C ALA A 218 23.29 -4.71 -3.12
N ALA A 219 23.77 -4.63 -1.88
CA ALA A 219 24.65 -5.66 -1.31
C ALA A 219 23.97 -7.04 -1.22
N ALA A 220 22.67 -7.07 -0.92
CA ALA A 220 21.86 -8.29 -0.89
C ALA A 220 21.75 -8.96 -2.27
N ALA A 221 21.86 -8.23 -3.40
CA ALA A 221 21.80 -8.82 -4.73
C ALA A 221 22.92 -9.85 -5.00
N THR A 222 24.01 -9.78 -4.22
CA THR A 222 25.13 -10.73 -4.27
C THR A 222 25.02 -11.86 -3.23
N THR A 223 23.79 -12.17 -2.79
CA THR A 223 23.45 -13.05 -1.66
C THR A 223 24.36 -14.28 -1.56
N ARG A 224 24.82 -14.56 -0.33
CA ARG A 224 25.54 -15.79 0.03
C ARG A 224 24.79 -16.55 1.12
N PRO A 225 24.95 -17.89 1.21
CA PRO A 225 24.45 -18.66 2.34
C PRO A 225 24.96 -18.08 3.66
N GLY A 226 24.04 -17.76 4.58
CA GLY A 226 24.37 -17.19 5.88
C GLY A 226 24.83 -15.72 5.85
N GLN A 227 24.45 -14.97 4.81
CA GLN A 227 24.66 -13.52 4.77
C GLN A 227 23.83 -12.81 5.84
N GLU A 228 24.41 -11.78 6.42
CA GLU A 228 23.81 -10.90 7.42
C GLU A 228 23.91 -9.43 6.96
N LEU A 229 22.78 -8.74 6.99
CA LEU A 229 22.63 -7.34 6.61
C LEU A 229 22.31 -6.53 7.88
N CYS A 230 23.27 -5.73 8.30
CA CYS A 230 23.18 -4.86 9.45
C CYS A 230 22.98 -3.42 9.01
N GLY A 231 22.04 -2.71 9.63
CA GLY A 231 21.79 -1.31 9.35
C GLY A 231 21.48 -0.52 10.61
N GLN A 232 21.79 0.77 10.59
CA GLN A 232 21.36 1.71 11.61
C GLN A 232 20.85 2.98 10.95
N ASP A 233 19.81 3.59 11.52
CA ASP A 233 19.41 4.95 11.18
C ASP A 233 18.88 5.67 12.42
N SER A 234 19.27 6.92 12.63
CA SER A 234 18.78 7.69 13.78
C SER A 234 17.27 7.95 13.74
N ASP A 235 16.62 7.80 12.59
CA ASP A 235 15.17 7.85 12.46
C ASP A 235 14.56 6.43 12.59
N PRO A 236 13.80 6.15 13.67
CA PRO A 236 13.15 4.85 13.85
C PRO A 236 12.21 4.45 12.72
N ALA A 237 11.62 5.41 12.02
CA ALA A 237 10.79 5.12 10.87
C ALA A 237 11.62 4.60 9.69
N LEU A 238 12.76 5.22 9.39
CA LEU A 238 13.65 4.76 8.32
C LEU A 238 14.23 3.38 8.64
N ALA A 239 14.59 3.14 9.91
CA ALA A 239 14.99 1.82 10.39
C ALA A 239 13.89 0.76 10.13
N ALA A 240 12.64 1.05 10.49
CA ALA A 240 11.52 0.12 10.26
C ALA A 240 11.25 -0.12 8.75
N LEU A 241 11.25 0.96 7.94
CA LEU A 241 11.04 0.86 6.50
C LEU A 241 12.13 0.04 5.81
N THR A 242 13.39 0.24 6.19
CA THR A 242 14.54 -0.52 5.68
C THR A 242 14.48 -1.98 6.09
N ALA A 243 14.13 -2.29 7.34
CA ALA A 243 13.97 -3.66 7.81
C ALA A 243 12.93 -4.43 6.99
N LEU A 244 11.74 -3.83 6.78
CA LEU A 244 10.67 -4.42 5.98
C LEU A 244 11.07 -4.57 4.50
N ARG A 245 11.72 -3.55 3.94
CA ARG A 245 12.19 -3.56 2.55
C ARG A 245 13.15 -4.72 2.27
N LEU A 246 14.12 -4.93 3.17
CA LEU A 246 15.11 -6.00 3.06
C LEU A 246 14.46 -7.37 3.29
N ALA A 247 13.62 -7.51 4.32
CA ALA A 247 12.94 -8.77 4.61
C ALA A 247 12.06 -9.25 3.44
N LEU A 248 11.41 -8.32 2.73
CA LEU A 248 10.62 -8.64 1.52
C LEU A 248 11.47 -8.96 0.29
N SER A 249 12.78 -8.71 0.31
CA SER A 249 13.66 -8.77 -0.86
C SER A 249 14.74 -9.84 -0.80
N THR A 250 15.02 -10.41 0.37
CA THR A 250 16.06 -11.43 0.57
C THR A 250 15.72 -12.34 1.76
N ASP A 251 16.31 -13.54 1.77
CA ASP A 251 16.28 -14.48 2.90
C ASP A 251 17.47 -14.30 3.86
N ALA A 252 18.34 -13.31 3.60
CA ALA A 252 19.45 -12.98 4.51
C ALA A 252 18.95 -12.57 5.90
N ALA A 253 19.78 -12.76 6.92
CA ALA A 253 19.47 -12.27 8.27
C ALA A 253 19.51 -10.73 8.26
N VAL A 254 18.42 -10.09 8.67
CA VAL A 254 18.29 -8.62 8.69
C VAL A 254 18.32 -8.12 10.12
N ARG A 255 19.26 -7.23 10.44
CA ARG A 255 19.39 -6.57 11.75
C ARG A 255 19.44 -5.07 11.58
N ILE A 256 18.31 -4.40 11.80
CA ILE A 256 18.24 -2.94 11.73
C ILE A 256 17.99 -2.38 13.12
N ALA A 257 18.75 -1.34 13.47
CA ALA A 257 18.62 -0.59 14.72
C ALA A 257 18.27 0.88 14.44
N ALA A 258 17.69 1.54 15.45
CA ALA A 258 17.48 2.99 15.47
C ALA A 258 18.23 3.63 16.64
#